data_AF-A0A1F6IBQ9-F1
#
_entry.id   AF-A0A1F6IBQ9-F1
#
_cell.length_a   1.000
_cell.length_b   1.000
_cell.length_c   1.000
_cell.angle_alpha   90.00
_cell.angle_beta   90.00
_cell.angle_gamma   90.00
#
_symmetry.space_group_name_H-M   'P 1'
#
loop_
_entity.id
_entity.type
_entity.pdbx_description
1 polymer ?
#
loop_
_entity_poly.entity_id
_entity_poly.type
_entity_poly.pdbx_seq_one_letter_code
_entity_poly.pdbx_strand_id
1 'polypeptide(L)' 'MFSDTVKAVSSYNDKGPFDILSEHENFISLIKQKIVIHKLDNKTQEFKIDNGVLRVYKNNVNIFIGI' A
#
# COMPACT_ATOMS: atom_id res chain seq x y z
N MET A 1 -5.36 -3.55 13.22
CA MET A 1 -4.13 -4.14 12.64
C MET A 1 -4.56 -5.12 11.55
N PHE A 2 -3.95 -5.06 10.36
CA PHE A 2 -4.23 -5.93 9.22
C PHE A 2 -2.89 -6.48 8.69
N SER A 3 -2.82 -7.77 8.39
CA SER A 3 -1.61 -8.42 7.85
C SER A 3 -2.02 -9.61 6.99
N ASP A 4 -1.55 -9.64 5.75
CA ASP A 4 -1.92 -10.66 4.77
C ASP A 4 -0.85 -10.76 3.66
N THR A 5 -0.81 -11.89 2.96
CA THR A 5 0.01 -12.07 1.75
C THR A 5 -0.82 -11.72 0.52
N VAL A 6 -0.32 -10.76 -0.26
CA VAL A 6 -1.11 -10.10 -1.32
C VAL A 6 -0.30 -10.04 -2.62
N LYS A 7 -0.98 -9.88 -3.76
CA LYS A 7 -0.32 -9.75 -5.08
C LYS A 7 0.29 -8.37 -5.28
N ALA A 8 -0.42 -7.34 -4.83
CA ALA A 8 -0.01 -5.96 -5.01
C ALA A 8 -0.72 -5.04 -3.99
N VAL A 9 -0.17 -3.85 -3.83
CA VAL A 9 -0.76 -2.75 -3.07
C VAL A 9 -0.75 -1.49 -3.93
N SER A 10 -1.89 -0.81 -4.04
CA SER A 10 -2.00 0.48 -4.72
C SER A 10 -2.33 1.60 -3.74
N SER A 11 -1.81 2.79 -3.99
CA SER A 11 -2.16 3.99 -3.23
C SER A 11 -1.85 5.27 -4.02
N TYR A 12 -1.98 6.42 -3.37
CA TYR A 12 -1.77 7.74 -3.97
C TYR A 12 -0.75 8.51 -3.15
N ASN A 13 0.21 9.14 -3.81
CA ASN A 13 1.13 10.12 -3.21
C ASN A 13 0.97 11.49 -3.90
N ASP A 14 1.88 12.42 -3.64
CA ASP A 14 1.81 13.76 -4.24
C ASP A 14 2.06 13.80 -5.75
N LYS A 15 2.65 12.75 -6.33
CA LYS A 15 2.85 12.61 -7.78
C LYS A 15 1.65 11.97 -8.48
N GLY A 16 0.81 11.23 -7.75
CA GLY A 16 -0.37 10.56 -8.31
C GLY A 16 -0.56 9.13 -7.77
N PRO A 17 -1.38 8.31 -8.46
CA PRO A 17 -1.53 6.89 -8.13
C PRO A 17 -0.25 6.11 -8.43
N PHE A 18 -0.01 5.07 -7.64
CA PHE A 18 1.10 4.14 -7.85
C PHE A 18 0.74 2.73 -7.36
N ASP A 19 1.49 1.76 -7.89
CA ASP A 19 1.36 0.34 -7.56
C ASP A 19 2.68 -0.22 -7.02
N ILE A 20 2.57 -1.14 -6.06
CA ILE A 20 3.69 -1.92 -5.53
C ILE A 20 3.39 -3.38 -5.83
N LEU A 21 4.19 -3.95 -6.72
CA LEU A 21 4.18 -5.38 -7.03
C LEU A 21 5.28 -6.10 -6.25
N SER A 22 5.29 -7.43 -6.32
CA SER A 22 6.39 -8.25 -5.82
C SER A 22 7.74 -7.74 -6.33
N GLU A 23 8.73 -7.76 -5.45
CA GLU A 23 10.13 -7.38 -5.75
C GLU A 23 10.35 -5.91 -6.15
N HIS A 24 9.37 -5.04 -5.92
CA HIS A 24 9.57 -3.61 -6.06
C HIS A 24 10.73 -3.11 -5.18
N GLU A 25 11.52 -2.16 -5.70
CA GLU A 25 12.62 -1.54 -4.97
C GLU A 25 12.17 -0.94 -3.63
N ASN A 26 13.10 -0.86 -2.69
CA ASN A 26 12.83 -0.26 -1.38
C ASN A 26 12.38 1.19 -1.54
N PHE A 27 11.25 1.53 -0.92
CA PHE A 27 10.54 2.77 -1.18
C PHE A 27 9.83 3.26 0.08
N ILE A 28 9.85 4.57 0.33
CA ILE A 28 9.09 5.21 1.41
C ILE A 28 8.32 6.39 0.81
N SER A 29 7.04 6.50 1.14
CA SER A 29 6.20 7.61 0.69
C SER A 29 5.13 7.97 1.70
N LEU A 30 4.80 9.26 1.75
CA LEU A 30 3.51 9.70 2.26
C LEU A 30 2.42 9.23 1.28
N ILE A 31 1.33 8.72 1.83
CA ILE A 31 0.17 8.25 1.08
C ILE A 31 -1.10 8.93 1.55
N LYS A 32 -2.09 9.05 0.66
CA LYS A 32 -3.35 9.74 0.91
C LYS A 32 -4.52 9.08 0.17
N GLN A 33 -5.74 9.52 0.49
CA GLN A 33 -7.03 9.09 -0.08
C GLN A 33 -7.43 7.64 0.26
N LYS A 34 -6.65 6.66 -0.19
CA LYS A 34 -6.96 5.26 0.00
C LYS A 34 -5.78 4.32 -0.21
N ILE A 35 -5.94 3.11 0.33
CA ILE A 35 -5.10 1.95 0.10
C ILE A 35 -5.97 0.88 -0.56
N VAL A 36 -5.49 0.28 -1.64
CA VAL A 36 -6.15 -0.84 -2.31
C VAL A 36 -5.24 -2.06 -2.20
N ILE A 37 -5.77 -3.13 -1.62
CA ILE A 37 -5.09 -4.41 -1.50
C ILE A 37 -5.62 -5.35 -2.57
N HIS A 38 -4.72 -5.89 -3.40
CA HIS A 38 -5.04 -6.89 -4.43
C HIS A 38 -4.71 -8.28 -3.89
N LYS A 39 -5.74 -9.06 -3.53
CA LYS A 39 -5.59 -10.38 -2.93
C LYS A 39 -5.17 -11.45 -3.94
N LEU A 40 -4.68 -12.57 -3.43
CA LEU A 40 -4.27 -13.71 -4.26
C LEU A 40 -5.42 -14.29 -5.11
N ASP A 41 -6.65 -14.19 -4.62
CA ASP A 41 -7.89 -14.65 -5.28
C ASP A 41 -8.48 -13.63 -6.26
N ASN A 42 -7.71 -12.61 -6.66
CA ASN A 42 -8.11 -11.50 -7.54
C ASN A 42 -9.21 -10.59 -6.98
N LYS A 43 -9.56 -10.70 -5.70
CA LYS A 43 -10.42 -9.71 -5.05
C LYS A 43 -9.62 -8.50 -4.61
N THR A 44 -10.31 -7.37 -4.51
CA THR A 44 -9.75 -6.14 -3.97
C THR A 44 -10.38 -5.79 -2.62
N GLN A 45 -9.58 -5.17 -1.76
CA GLN A 45 -10.07 -4.61 -0.49
C GLN A 45 -9.56 -3.18 -0.37
N GLU A 46 -10.49 -2.23 -0.19
CA GLU A 46 -10.19 -0.80 -0.11
C GLU A 46 -10.27 -0.30 1.34
N PHE A 47 -9.29 0.50 1.73
CA PHE A 47 -9.29 1.26 2.99
C PHE A 47 -9.20 2.74 2.66
N LYS A 48 -10.21 3.53 3.05
CA LYS A 48 -10.16 4.98 2.95
C LYS A 48 -9.29 5.54 4.07
N ILE A 49 -8.40 6.46 3.72
CA ILE A 49 -7.48 7.12 4.66
C ILE A 49 -7.33 8.59 4.29
N ASP A 50 -7.10 9.44 5.27
CA ASP A 50 -6.73 10.83 4.98
C ASP A 50 -5.25 10.90 4.62
N ASN A 51 -4.37 10.46 5.53
CA ASN A 51 -2.92 10.44 5.34
C ASN A 51 -2.28 9.22 6.04
N GLY A 52 -1.13 8.79 5.54
CA GLY A 52 -0.31 7.75 6.16
C GLY A 52 1.11 7.71 5.60
N VAL A 53 1.95 6.85 6.17
CA VAL A 53 3.30 6.55 5.70
C VAL A 53 3.33 5.10 5.21
N LEU A 54 3.80 4.91 3.99
CA LEU A 54 4.03 3.59 3.40
C LEU A 54 5.54 3.33 3.31
N ARG A 55 5.96 2.12 3.68
CA ARG A 55 7.34 1.63 3.56
C ARG A 55 7.37 0.26 2.89
N VAL A 56 8.04 0.18 1.74
CA VAL A 56 8.44 -1.06 1.06
C VAL A 56 9.88 -1.37 1.43
N TYR A 57 10.11 -2.55 2.01
CA TYR A 57 11.45 -3.00 2.35
C TYR A 57 11.56 -4.51 2.27
N LYS A 58 12.53 -5.04 1.51
CA LYS A 58 12.75 -6.49 1.36
C LYS A 58 11.44 -7.25 1.09
N ASN A 59 10.73 -6.82 0.05
CA ASN A 59 9.44 -7.39 -0.38
C ASN A 59 8.32 -7.38 0.69
N ASN A 60 8.42 -6.51 1.70
CA ASN A 60 7.39 -6.30 2.71
C ASN A 60 6.88 -4.87 2.66
N VAL A 61 5.55 -4.71 2.63
CA VAL A 61 4.88 -3.40 2.67
C VAL A 61 4.31 -3.17 4.06
N ASN A 62 4.76 -2.11 4.72
CA ASN A 62 4.24 -1.65 6.00
C ASN A 62 3.56 -0.31 5.81
N ILE A 63 2.36 -0.15 6.35
CA ILE A 63 1.58 1.09 6.23
C ILE A 63 1.18 1.53 7.63
N PHE A 64 1.53 2.77 7.95
CA PHE A 64 1.23 3.43 9.22
C PHE A 64 0.25 4.57 8.95
N ILE A 65 -0.93 4.50 9.54
CA ILE A 65 -1.97 5.51 9.41
C ILE A 65 -2.04 6.24 10.76
N GLY A 66 -1.99 7.58 10.72
CA GLY A 66 -2.20 8.40 11.91
C GLY A 66 -3.68 8.38 12.30
N ILE A 67 -3.94 8.23 13.60
CA ILE A 67 -5.29 8.29 14.19
C ILE A 67 -5.75 9.74 14.27
#